data_AF-A0A4Q3JG80-F1
#
_entry.id   AF-A0A4Q3JG80-F1
#
_cell.length_a   1.000
_cell.length_b   1.000
_cell.length_c   1.000
_cell.angle_alpha   90.00
_cell.angle_beta   90.00
_cell.angle_gamma   90.00
#
_symmetry.space_group_name_H-M   'P 1'
#
loop_
_entity.id
_entity.type
_entity.pdbx_description
1 polymer ?
#
loop_
_entity_poly.entity_id
_entity_poly.type
_entity_poly.pdbx_seq_one_letter_code
_entity_poly.pdbx_strand_id
1 'polypeptide(L)'
;PLGQEHLDGHRPVEKLVTPQVHHPHPPSAQLTLQPVLAVEQLGAFRREASALASVRDEHVVGVYSFGQHHQQPFFVMEFVRGAALGAIIAQHTRHGTFVPLHRAMTILTQVARGLSAVHRAGVLHRDVKPDNILIEEGTGRPVLIDFGLVNLLRGNRIEGNAEGTPDYMAPEVWQPMLGPVTHATDVYALGCTAYELLAGRPPFHDVTTVPQLMSSHMMRQPTPLATVRPEVAAFDPVLRRAMAKDPAERLGDPQELTAALGEAAPQEARPQLASLPGLPLPLQPTTERPGGRGPVRILVIDDDPIFQKVIARAAQIAFYDTPPQIVTVGSGTEALTQAAQNPPDLVLLDYNMPELNGLDTLSRLRALKNGAQARVLVVSGSARTLERWPFAVLGVQDFYDKTGGLPPLVALIGQVAEQIGLRPKTS
;
A
#
# COMPACT_ATOMS: atom_id res chain seq x y z
N PRO A 1 -31.49 54.85 21.84
CA PRO A 1 -30.70 55.83 21.06
C PRO A 1 -29.24 55.36 20.93
N LEU A 2 -28.91 54.88 19.72
CA LEU A 2 -27.61 54.91 19.05
C LEU A 2 -26.44 54.14 19.73
N GLY A 3 -25.72 53.23 19.06
CA GLY A 3 -25.65 52.97 17.63
C GLY A 3 -25.00 51.62 17.28
N GLN A 4 -25.33 51.19 16.07
CA GLN A 4 -24.64 50.16 15.29
C GLN A 4 -23.28 50.70 14.84
N GLU A 5 -22.25 49.85 14.77
CA GLU A 5 -21.37 49.78 13.60
C GLU A 5 -20.94 48.32 13.36
N HIS A 6 -20.89 48.00 12.08
CA HIS A 6 -20.65 46.73 11.41
C HIS A 6 -19.17 46.71 10.98
N LEU A 7 -18.50 45.54 10.95
CA LEU A 7 -17.74 45.01 9.80
C LEU A 7 -16.74 43.90 10.20
N ASP A 8 -16.86 42.82 9.43
CA ASP A 8 -15.84 41.89 8.94
C ASP A 8 -14.93 41.10 9.88
N GLY A 9 -15.22 39.79 9.92
CA GLY A 9 -14.32 38.75 10.41
C GLY A 9 -14.47 37.45 9.62
N HIS A 10 -14.06 37.43 8.35
CA HIS A 10 -13.71 36.18 7.69
C HIS A 10 -12.29 35.77 8.13
N ARG A 11 -12.19 34.76 8.99
CA ARG A 11 -11.17 33.69 8.97
C ARG A 11 -11.54 32.56 9.96
N PRO A 12 -11.21 31.30 9.63
CA PRO A 12 -11.80 30.10 10.22
C PRO A 12 -11.28 29.80 11.62
N VAL A 13 -12.18 29.30 12.47
CA VAL A 13 -11.91 28.90 13.85
C VAL A 13 -11.01 27.66 13.88
N GLU A 14 -9.82 27.82 14.45
CA GLU A 14 -8.91 26.75 14.81
C GLU A 14 -9.56 25.79 15.82
N LYS A 15 -9.45 24.49 15.56
CA LYS A 15 -9.76 23.43 16.52
C LYS A 15 -8.71 23.43 17.63
N LEU A 16 -9.11 23.84 18.82
CA LEU A 16 -8.42 23.70 20.12
C LEU A 16 -9.51 23.18 21.10
N VAL A 17 -9.34 22.29 22.08
CA VAL A 17 -8.23 21.60 22.76
C VAL A 17 -8.87 20.39 23.45
N THR A 18 -8.22 19.24 23.48
CA THR A 18 -8.61 18.05 24.27
C THR A 18 -8.26 18.24 25.76
N PRO A 19 -9.11 17.83 26.73
CA PRO A 19 -8.65 17.67 28.10
C PRO A 19 -7.80 16.39 28.20
N GLN A 20 -6.61 16.49 28.79
CA GLN A 20 -5.75 15.35 29.09
C GLN A 20 -6.41 14.47 30.16
N VAL A 21 -6.79 13.24 29.79
CA VAL A 21 -7.09 12.17 30.75
C VAL A 21 -5.84 11.30 30.86
N HIS A 22 -5.26 11.25 32.06
CA HIS A 22 -4.03 10.54 32.36
C HIS A 22 -4.30 9.02 32.47
N HIS A 23 -4.10 8.30 31.38
CA HIS A 23 -3.91 6.84 31.39
C HIS A 23 -2.51 6.53 30.87
N PRO A 24 -1.79 5.53 31.43
CA PRO A 24 -0.45 5.19 31.00
C PRO A 24 -0.55 4.46 29.65
N HIS A 25 -0.56 5.22 28.55
CA HIS A 25 -0.55 4.66 27.19
C HIS A 25 0.89 4.46 26.70
N PRO A 26 1.18 3.38 25.93
CA PRO A 26 2.41 3.30 25.17
C PRO A 26 2.44 4.40 24.08
N PRO A 27 3.62 4.93 23.70
CA PRO A 27 3.79 6.11 22.85
C PRO A 27 3.36 5.96 21.36
N SER A 28 2.54 4.97 21.01
CA SER A 28 2.22 4.56 19.63
C SER A 28 0.73 4.22 19.38
N ALA A 29 -0.18 4.74 20.21
CA ALA A 29 -1.62 4.53 20.06
C ALA A 29 -2.36 5.83 19.73
N GLN A 30 -3.35 5.77 18.83
CA GLN A 30 -4.26 6.88 18.55
C GLN A 30 -5.59 6.68 19.29
N LEU A 31 -6.06 7.73 19.96
CA LEU A 31 -7.37 7.77 20.60
C LEU A 31 -8.35 8.46 19.65
N THR A 32 -9.35 7.72 19.18
CA THR A 32 -10.44 8.27 18.35
C THR A 32 -11.70 8.35 19.19
N LEU A 33 -12.17 9.59 19.42
CA LEU A 33 -13.42 9.91 20.12
C LEU A 33 -14.49 10.24 19.09
N GLN A 34 -15.67 9.61 19.17
CA GLN A 34 -16.81 9.94 18.30
C GLN A 34 -18.11 10.22 19.09
N PRO A 35 -18.99 11.15 18.64
CA PRO A 35 -20.17 11.54 19.40
C PRO A 35 -21.42 10.65 19.20
N VAL A 36 -22.11 10.39 20.32
CA VAL A 36 -23.58 10.26 20.58
C VAL A 36 -24.37 8.92 20.39
N LEU A 37 -24.94 8.48 21.54
CA LEU A 37 -26.20 7.80 21.99
C LEU A 37 -26.98 6.69 21.21
N ALA A 38 -27.11 5.50 21.84
CA ALA A 38 -28.35 4.91 22.43
C ALA A 38 -28.00 3.63 23.25
N VAL A 39 -28.66 3.38 24.40
CA VAL A 39 -28.26 2.36 25.42
C VAL A 39 -28.43 0.90 24.94
N GLU A 40 -29.37 0.61 24.03
CA GLU A 40 -29.69 -0.75 23.59
C GLU A 40 -28.66 -1.34 22.61
N GLN A 41 -27.89 -0.49 21.92
CA GLN A 41 -26.97 -0.91 20.85
C GLN A 41 -25.55 -1.17 21.36
N LEU A 42 -25.31 -0.88 22.64
CA LEU A 42 -24.06 -1.16 23.36
C LEU A 42 -23.69 -2.64 23.42
N GLY A 43 -24.68 -3.54 23.46
CA GLY A 43 -24.44 -4.98 23.50
C GLY A 43 -23.85 -5.52 22.20
N ALA A 44 -24.42 -5.13 21.05
CA ALA A 44 -23.92 -5.51 19.73
C ALA A 44 -22.56 -4.85 19.45
N PHE A 45 -22.44 -3.56 19.77
CA PHE A 45 -21.18 -2.83 19.68
C PHE A 45 -20.05 -3.49 20.47
N ARG A 46 -20.28 -3.85 21.75
CA ARG A 46 -19.26 -4.52 22.57
C ARG A 46 -18.86 -5.88 22.00
N ARG A 47 -19.81 -6.65 21.45
CA ARG A 47 -19.51 -7.94 20.80
C ARG A 47 -18.65 -7.76 19.57
N GLU A 48 -19.03 -6.87 18.65
CA GLU A 48 -18.26 -6.63 17.42
C GLU A 48 -16.90 -5.98 17.69
N ALA A 49 -16.82 -5.05 18.65
CA ALA A 49 -15.55 -4.48 19.11
C ALA A 49 -14.61 -5.54 19.71
N SER A 50 -15.14 -6.48 20.50
CA SER A 50 -14.35 -7.58 21.08
C SER A 50 -13.88 -8.56 20.01
N ALA A 51 -14.75 -8.88 19.04
CA ALA A 51 -14.40 -9.74 17.91
C ALA A 51 -13.32 -9.09 17.04
N LEU A 52 -13.44 -7.78 16.73
CA LEU A 52 -12.43 -7.05 15.99
C LEU A 52 -11.08 -6.99 16.73
N ALA A 53 -11.09 -6.76 18.05
CA ALA A 53 -9.87 -6.78 18.86
C ALA A 53 -9.16 -8.15 18.89
N SER A 54 -9.86 -9.24 18.54
CA SER A 54 -9.28 -10.58 18.41
C SER A 54 -8.62 -10.83 17.04
N VAL A 55 -8.91 -9.99 16.04
CA VAL A 55 -8.32 -10.12 14.70
C VAL A 55 -6.85 -9.74 14.77
N ARG A 56 -5.98 -10.67 14.33
CA ARG A 56 -4.55 -10.46 14.18
C ARG A 56 -4.17 -10.66 12.72
N ASP A 57 -4.17 -9.58 11.95
CA ASP A 57 -3.69 -9.55 10.57
C ASP A 57 -2.95 -8.24 10.33
N GLU A 58 -1.87 -8.30 9.55
CA GLU A 58 -1.01 -7.14 9.26
C GLU A 58 -1.71 -6.06 8.42
N HIS A 59 -2.84 -6.37 7.79
CA HIS A 59 -3.59 -5.43 6.97
C HIS A 59 -4.84 -4.88 7.66
N VAL A 60 -4.97 -5.10 8.97
CA VAL A 60 -6.07 -4.61 9.80
C VAL A 60 -5.48 -3.84 10.97
N VAL A 61 -6.03 -2.66 11.26
CA VAL A 61 -5.54 -1.85 12.39
C VAL A 61 -5.70 -2.60 13.71
N GLY A 62 -4.64 -2.65 14.51
CA GLY A 62 -4.70 -3.25 15.84
C GLY A 62 -5.61 -2.44 16.76
N VAL A 63 -6.66 -3.05 17.30
CA VAL A 63 -7.51 -2.44 18.34
C VAL A 63 -7.00 -2.85 19.72
N TYR A 64 -6.50 -1.90 20.49
CA TYR A 64 -5.94 -2.16 21.82
C TYR A 64 -6.98 -2.14 22.93
N SER A 65 -7.93 -1.20 22.87
CA SER A 65 -8.98 -1.05 23.87
C SER A 65 -10.18 -0.32 23.29
N PHE A 66 -11.34 -0.58 23.87
CA PHE A 66 -12.55 0.21 23.63
C PHE A 66 -13.20 0.53 24.97
N GLY A 67 -13.97 1.61 25.02
CA GLY A 67 -14.55 2.06 26.29
C GLY A 67 -15.65 3.09 26.09
N GLN A 68 -16.07 3.69 27.20
CA GLN A 68 -16.98 4.82 27.21
C GLN A 68 -16.43 5.92 28.10
N HIS A 69 -16.46 7.15 27.61
CA HIS A 69 -16.13 8.36 28.36
C HIS A 69 -17.26 9.36 28.20
N HIS A 70 -17.88 9.80 29.31
CA HIS A 70 -19.09 10.65 29.29
C HIS A 70 -20.20 10.16 28.34
N GLN A 71 -20.50 8.84 28.38
CA GLN A 71 -21.45 8.17 27.48
C GLN A 71 -21.08 8.19 25.98
N GLN A 72 -19.87 8.61 25.62
CA GLN A 72 -19.34 8.51 24.26
C GLN A 72 -18.47 7.26 24.14
N PRO A 73 -18.78 6.34 23.24
CA PRO A 73 -17.90 5.21 22.95
C PRO A 73 -16.60 5.72 22.32
N PHE A 74 -15.48 5.09 22.69
CA PHE A 74 -14.19 5.37 22.10
C PHE A 74 -13.42 4.10 21.81
N PHE A 75 -12.47 4.22 20.88
CA PHE A 75 -11.49 3.18 20.57
C PHE A 75 -10.07 3.72 20.72
N VAL A 76 -9.21 2.86 21.21
CA VAL A 76 -7.75 3.02 21.23
C VAL A 76 -7.21 2.01 20.24
N MET A 77 -6.56 2.51 19.19
CA MET A 77 -6.07 1.69 18.09
C MET A 77 -4.60 2.01 17.78
N GLU A 78 -3.96 1.13 17.02
CA GLU A 78 -2.64 1.34 16.43
C GLU A 78 -2.61 2.67 15.67
N PHE A 79 -1.59 3.50 15.96
CA PHE A 79 -1.34 4.68 15.16
C PHE A 79 -0.55 4.30 13.91
N VAL A 80 -1.22 4.22 12.76
CA VAL A 80 -0.58 3.98 11.46
C VAL A 80 -0.16 5.30 10.87
N ARG A 81 1.15 5.58 10.84
CA ARG A 81 1.69 6.75 10.15
C ARG A 81 1.66 6.48 8.65
N GLY A 82 0.90 7.27 7.90
CA GLY A 82 0.74 7.04 6.47
C GLY A 82 -0.22 8.01 5.80
N ALA A 83 -0.58 7.72 4.56
CA ALA A 83 -1.57 8.48 3.79
C ALA A 83 -2.75 7.59 3.40
N ALA A 84 -3.95 8.14 3.42
CA ALA A 84 -5.13 7.45 2.93
C ALA A 84 -5.03 7.15 1.42
N LEU A 85 -5.53 5.99 1.00
CA LEU A 85 -5.50 5.57 -0.40
C LEU A 85 -6.27 6.56 -1.28
N GLY A 86 -7.35 7.16 -0.77
CA GLY A 86 -8.09 8.21 -1.47
C GLY A 86 -7.21 9.42 -1.83
N ALA A 87 -6.33 9.84 -0.92
CA ALA A 87 -5.38 10.93 -1.19
C ALA A 87 -4.35 10.56 -2.26
N ILE A 88 -3.90 9.30 -2.28
CA ILE A 88 -2.96 8.78 -3.29
C ILE A 88 -3.63 8.73 -4.67
N ILE A 89 -4.87 8.23 -4.75
CA ILE A 89 -5.65 8.22 -5.99
C ILE A 89 -5.84 9.66 -6.50
N ALA A 90 -6.27 10.57 -5.63
CA ALA A 90 -6.47 11.98 -5.97
C ALA A 90 -5.17 12.67 -6.43
N GLN A 91 -4.02 12.30 -5.89
CA GLN A 91 -2.73 12.79 -6.36
C GLN A 91 -2.45 12.33 -7.80
N HIS A 92 -2.59 11.04 -8.09
CA HIS A 92 -2.40 10.51 -9.44
C HIS A 92 -3.34 11.15 -10.45
N THR A 93 -4.63 11.25 -10.13
CA THR A 93 -5.66 11.85 -10.99
C THR A 93 -5.35 13.32 -11.29
N ARG A 94 -4.88 14.11 -10.31
CA ARG A 94 -4.45 15.51 -10.52
C ARG A 94 -3.29 15.65 -11.49
N HIS A 95 -2.42 14.63 -11.58
CA HIS A 95 -1.30 14.60 -12.52
C HIS A 95 -1.67 13.96 -13.87
N GLY A 96 -2.93 13.61 -14.10
CA GLY A 96 -3.37 12.92 -15.32
C GLY A 96 -2.79 11.51 -15.44
N THR A 97 -2.48 10.87 -14.31
CA THR A 97 -1.92 9.52 -14.23
C THR A 97 -2.84 8.60 -13.42
N PHE A 98 -2.54 7.31 -13.43
CA PHE A 98 -3.20 6.33 -12.57
C PHE A 98 -2.20 5.72 -11.59
N VAL A 99 -2.71 5.17 -10.49
CA VAL A 99 -1.90 4.30 -9.63
C VAL A 99 -1.35 3.15 -10.49
N PRO A 100 -0.03 2.86 -10.42
CA PRO A 100 0.57 1.76 -11.16
C PRO A 100 -0.15 0.44 -10.87
N LEU A 101 -0.40 -0.35 -11.91
CA LEU A 101 -1.26 -1.53 -11.81
C LEU A 101 -0.74 -2.56 -10.79
N HIS A 102 0.57 -2.82 -10.77
CA HIS A 102 1.17 -3.73 -9.79
C HIS A 102 0.91 -3.28 -8.34
N ARG A 103 0.95 -1.96 -8.09
CA ARG A 103 0.69 -1.37 -6.78
C ARG A 103 -0.79 -1.48 -6.43
N ALA A 104 -1.67 -1.18 -7.38
CA ALA A 104 -3.12 -1.35 -7.20
C ALA A 104 -3.48 -2.79 -6.84
N MET A 105 -2.93 -3.77 -7.58
CA MET A 105 -3.14 -5.19 -7.31
C MET A 105 -2.58 -5.63 -5.95
N THR A 106 -1.40 -5.13 -5.57
CA THR A 106 -0.80 -5.41 -4.25
C THR A 106 -1.69 -4.90 -3.12
N ILE A 107 -2.13 -3.64 -3.21
CA ILE A 107 -3.02 -3.01 -2.24
C ILE A 107 -4.33 -3.81 -2.12
N LEU A 108 -4.97 -4.10 -3.24
CA LEU A 108 -6.24 -4.85 -3.25
C LEU A 108 -6.08 -6.23 -2.63
N THR A 109 -5.05 -6.98 -3.00
CA THR A 109 -4.79 -8.33 -2.47
C THR A 109 -4.61 -8.32 -0.96
N GLN A 110 -3.84 -7.35 -0.45
CA GLN A 110 -3.55 -7.22 0.98
C GLN A 110 -4.78 -6.74 1.77
N VAL A 111 -5.51 -5.76 1.24
CA VAL A 111 -6.78 -5.29 1.81
C VAL A 111 -7.82 -6.41 1.84
N ALA A 112 -7.95 -7.18 0.76
CA ALA A 112 -8.86 -8.32 0.70
C ALA A 112 -8.51 -9.39 1.73
N ARG A 113 -7.22 -9.67 1.95
CA ARG A 113 -6.76 -10.58 3.01
C ARG A 113 -7.16 -10.08 4.40
N GLY A 114 -6.94 -8.80 4.69
CA GLY A 114 -7.35 -8.20 5.96
C GLY A 114 -8.86 -8.25 6.16
N LEU A 115 -9.64 -7.88 5.14
CA LEU A 115 -11.10 -7.90 5.18
C LEU A 115 -11.64 -9.32 5.40
N SER A 116 -11.03 -10.33 4.77
CA SER A 116 -11.42 -11.73 4.96
C SER A 116 -11.06 -12.24 6.36
N ALA A 117 -9.97 -11.75 6.97
CA ALA A 117 -9.65 -12.05 8.36
C ALA A 117 -10.71 -11.48 9.32
N VAL A 118 -11.20 -10.27 9.05
CA VAL A 118 -12.29 -9.63 9.80
C VAL A 118 -13.59 -10.43 9.64
N HIS A 119 -13.91 -10.85 8.41
CA HIS A 119 -15.09 -11.66 8.11
C HIS A 119 -15.08 -13.01 8.84
N ARG A 120 -13.93 -13.69 8.90
CA ARG A 120 -13.77 -14.93 9.68
C ARG A 120 -13.97 -14.75 11.18
N ALA A 121 -13.74 -13.56 11.71
CA ALA A 121 -14.04 -13.22 13.10
C ALA A 121 -15.53 -12.86 13.33
N GLY A 122 -16.37 -12.95 12.29
CA GLY A 122 -17.80 -12.65 12.36
C GLY A 122 -18.13 -11.17 12.36
N VAL A 123 -17.19 -10.31 11.94
CA VAL A 123 -17.34 -8.86 11.88
C VAL A 123 -17.49 -8.41 10.43
N LEU A 124 -18.31 -7.37 10.20
CA LEU A 124 -18.43 -6.70 8.91
C LEU A 124 -17.77 -5.32 8.99
N HIS A 125 -17.14 -4.87 7.91
CA HIS A 125 -16.51 -3.54 7.88
C HIS A 125 -17.52 -2.42 7.65
N ARG A 126 -18.46 -2.60 6.71
CA ARG A 126 -19.59 -1.70 6.39
C ARG A 126 -19.26 -0.30 5.84
N ASP A 127 -17.99 0.03 5.65
CA ASP A 127 -17.55 1.31 5.08
C ASP A 127 -16.20 1.12 4.36
N VAL A 128 -16.08 0.05 3.55
CA VAL A 128 -14.88 -0.18 2.76
C VAL A 128 -14.80 0.87 1.66
N LYS A 129 -13.78 1.71 1.71
CA LYS A 129 -13.50 2.79 0.74
C LYS A 129 -12.02 3.19 0.78
N PRO A 130 -11.49 3.89 -0.24
CA PRO A 130 -10.09 4.33 -0.23
C PRO A 130 -9.69 5.16 0.99
N ASP A 131 -10.56 5.99 1.54
CA ASP A 131 -10.22 6.81 2.72
C ASP A 131 -10.04 5.99 4.01
N ASN A 132 -10.61 4.78 4.06
CA ASN A 132 -10.47 3.86 5.18
C ASN A 132 -9.35 2.83 4.97
N ILE A 133 -8.48 3.05 3.99
CA ILE A 133 -7.27 2.26 3.74
C ILE A 133 -6.07 3.19 3.85
N LEU A 134 -5.29 3.05 4.92
CA LEU A 134 -4.05 3.81 5.09
C LEU A 134 -2.87 3.05 4.47
N ILE A 135 -2.05 3.75 3.69
CA ILE A 135 -0.77 3.25 3.21
C ILE A 135 0.32 3.76 4.16
N GLU A 136 0.89 2.86 4.92
CA GLU A 136 1.92 3.13 5.93
C GLU A 136 3.19 3.71 5.28
N GLU A 137 3.68 4.80 5.86
CA GLU A 137 4.90 5.47 5.42
C GLU A 137 6.13 4.59 5.68
N GLY A 138 7.05 4.56 4.72
CA GLY A 138 8.28 3.76 4.81
C GLY A 138 8.11 2.30 4.40
N THR A 139 7.07 1.61 4.87
CA THR A 139 6.81 0.20 4.55
C THR A 139 5.92 0.01 3.32
N GLY A 140 5.04 0.97 3.01
CA GLY A 140 4.05 0.86 1.95
C GLY A 140 2.89 -0.10 2.26
N ARG A 141 2.80 -0.61 3.50
CA ARG A 141 1.77 -1.55 3.94
C ARG A 141 0.38 -0.90 3.93
N PRO A 142 -0.63 -1.46 3.25
CA PRO A 142 -2.02 -1.04 3.37
C PRO A 142 -2.61 -1.61 4.66
N VAL A 143 -3.33 -0.75 5.39
CA VAL A 143 -4.00 -1.08 6.64
C VAL A 143 -5.44 -0.60 6.59
N LEU A 144 -6.38 -1.52 6.75
CA LEU A 144 -7.80 -1.20 6.92
C LEU A 144 -8.04 -0.57 8.29
N ILE A 145 -8.68 0.59 8.27
CA ILE A 145 -9.06 1.38 9.44
C ILE A 145 -10.56 1.65 9.47
N ASP A 146 -11.05 2.25 10.55
CA ASP A 146 -12.42 2.79 10.65
C ASP A 146 -13.52 1.78 10.25
N PHE A 147 -13.55 0.67 10.97
CA PHE A 147 -14.66 -0.28 10.95
C PHE A 147 -15.94 0.44 11.37
N GLY A 148 -17.02 0.28 10.59
CA GLY A 148 -18.32 0.93 10.76
C GLY A 148 -19.09 0.51 12.03
N LEU A 149 -18.39 0.24 13.14
CA LEU A 149 -18.92 -0.06 14.46
C LEU A 149 -19.83 1.05 14.99
N VAL A 150 -19.69 2.28 14.48
CA VAL A 150 -20.60 3.39 14.77
C VAL A 150 -21.94 3.23 14.04
N ASN A 151 -21.99 2.57 12.88
CA ASN A 151 -23.25 2.28 12.19
C ASN A 151 -24.08 1.26 12.98
N LEU A 152 -23.46 0.36 13.74
CA LEU A 152 -24.16 -0.50 14.73
C LEU A 152 -24.89 0.30 15.81
N LEU A 153 -24.32 1.46 16.17
CA LEU A 153 -24.77 2.34 17.25
C LEU A 153 -25.76 3.41 16.79
N ARG A 154 -26.11 3.45 15.50
CA ARG A 154 -27.20 4.30 14.99
C ARG A 154 -28.51 3.53 14.82
N GLY A 155 -28.44 2.19 14.77
CA GLY A 155 -29.55 1.32 14.34
C GLY A 155 -29.97 1.65 12.92
N ASN A 156 -30.75 0.77 12.29
CA ASN A 156 -31.30 1.00 10.93
C ASN A 156 -32.32 2.17 10.88
N ARG A 157 -32.02 3.34 11.46
CA ARG A 157 -32.89 4.52 11.47
C ARG A 157 -32.62 5.35 10.23
N ILE A 158 -33.33 4.92 9.20
CA ILE A 158 -33.69 5.62 7.98
C ILE A 158 -34.38 6.94 8.32
N GLU A 159 -33.66 8.07 8.22
CA GLU A 159 -34.25 9.39 7.94
C GLU A 159 -33.30 10.15 6.98
N GLY A 160 -33.48 9.94 5.67
CA GLY A 160 -33.06 10.87 4.61
C GLY A 160 -31.56 11.00 4.28
N ASN A 161 -30.66 10.54 5.14
CA ASN A 161 -29.22 10.47 4.87
C ASN A 161 -28.77 9.02 4.95
N ALA A 162 -28.34 8.45 3.83
CA ALA A 162 -27.85 7.08 3.80
C ALA A 162 -26.62 6.90 4.68
N GLU A 163 -26.52 5.74 5.33
CA GLU A 163 -25.44 5.37 6.25
C GLU A 163 -24.20 4.88 5.49
N GLY A 164 -23.06 5.59 5.65
CA GLY A 164 -21.79 5.32 4.97
C GLY A 164 -21.43 6.39 3.94
N THR A 165 -20.46 6.10 3.06
CA THR A 165 -20.10 7.00 1.96
C THR A 165 -20.87 6.61 0.71
N PRO A 166 -21.82 7.43 0.21
CA PRO A 166 -22.79 7.05 -0.83
C PRO A 166 -22.19 6.37 -2.06
N ASP A 167 -20.99 6.76 -2.46
CA ASP A 167 -20.28 6.26 -3.66
C ASP A 167 -19.89 4.77 -3.61
N TYR A 168 -19.96 4.13 -2.44
CA TYR A 168 -19.53 2.74 -2.22
C TYR A 168 -20.63 1.84 -1.66
N MET A 169 -21.82 2.39 -1.40
CA MET A 169 -22.91 1.65 -0.75
C MET A 169 -23.53 0.61 -1.68
N ALA A 170 -23.71 -0.61 -1.17
CA ALA A 170 -24.41 -1.67 -1.88
C ALA A 170 -25.94 -1.41 -1.94
N PRO A 171 -26.66 -1.94 -2.93
CA PRO A 171 -28.12 -1.76 -3.06
C PRO A 171 -28.91 -2.12 -1.80
N GLU A 172 -28.56 -3.20 -1.12
CA GLU A 172 -29.23 -3.66 0.10
C GLU A 172 -29.00 -2.73 1.31
N VAL A 173 -27.96 -1.90 1.29
CA VAL A 173 -27.73 -0.86 2.30
C VAL A 173 -28.67 0.32 2.06
N TRP A 174 -28.87 0.71 0.79
CA TRP A 174 -29.84 1.73 0.42
C TRP A 174 -31.28 1.31 0.68
N GLN A 175 -31.60 0.03 0.43
CA GLN A 175 -32.92 -0.54 0.59
C GLN A 175 -32.84 -1.86 1.38
N PRO A 176 -32.98 -1.80 2.72
CA PRO A 176 -32.90 -2.99 3.58
C PRO A 176 -33.92 -4.09 3.25
N MET A 177 -34.98 -3.76 2.49
CA MET A 177 -35.96 -4.74 2.00
C MET A 177 -35.41 -5.69 0.92
N LEU A 178 -34.28 -5.33 0.28
CA LEU A 178 -33.63 -6.16 -0.74
C LEU A 178 -32.83 -7.33 -0.14
N GLY A 179 -32.51 -7.27 1.15
CA GLY A 179 -31.79 -8.34 1.84
C GLY A 179 -30.99 -7.85 3.05
N PRO A 180 -30.44 -8.77 3.85
CA PRO A 180 -29.60 -8.43 4.98
C PRO A 180 -28.23 -7.92 4.51
N VAL A 181 -27.61 -7.07 5.33
CA VAL A 181 -26.20 -6.70 5.21
C VAL A 181 -25.34 -7.90 5.60
N THR A 182 -24.44 -8.32 4.72
CA THR A 182 -23.60 -9.52 4.89
C THR A 182 -22.17 -9.26 4.39
N HIS A 183 -21.30 -10.28 4.37
CA HIS A 183 -19.98 -10.19 3.76
C HIS A 183 -20.03 -9.75 2.28
N ALA A 184 -21.10 -10.12 1.57
CA ALA A 184 -21.32 -9.71 0.18
C ALA A 184 -21.49 -8.18 0.03
N THR A 185 -21.92 -7.48 1.09
CA THR A 185 -22.01 -6.01 1.12
C THR A 185 -20.61 -5.39 1.12
N ASP A 186 -19.68 -5.93 1.92
CA ASP A 186 -18.30 -5.47 1.93
C ASP A 186 -17.57 -5.82 0.62
N VAL A 187 -17.91 -6.95 -0.03
CA VAL A 187 -17.39 -7.30 -1.36
C VAL A 187 -17.83 -6.30 -2.43
N TYR A 188 -19.08 -5.82 -2.38
CA TYR A 188 -19.55 -4.76 -3.26
C TYR A 188 -18.73 -3.48 -3.08
N ALA A 189 -18.56 -3.05 -1.83
CA ALA A 189 -17.80 -1.85 -1.49
C ALA A 189 -16.31 -1.95 -1.86
N LEU A 190 -15.71 -3.14 -1.69
CA LEU A 190 -14.36 -3.44 -2.19
C LEU A 190 -14.31 -3.42 -3.72
N GLY A 191 -15.35 -3.87 -4.41
CA GLY A 191 -15.49 -3.75 -5.87
C GLY A 191 -15.51 -2.29 -6.33
N CYS A 192 -16.25 -1.42 -5.64
CA CYS A 192 -16.24 0.03 -5.89
C CYS A 192 -14.86 0.65 -5.62
N THR A 193 -14.21 0.26 -4.51
CA THR A 193 -12.85 0.68 -4.17
C THR A 193 -11.82 0.25 -5.21
N ALA A 194 -11.92 -0.99 -5.70
CA ALA A 194 -11.06 -1.51 -6.77
C ALA A 194 -11.28 -0.76 -8.07
N TYR A 195 -12.53 -0.48 -8.44
CA TYR A 195 -12.85 0.34 -9.60
C TYR A 195 -12.20 1.71 -9.50
N GLU A 196 -12.37 2.42 -8.38
CA GLU A 196 -11.80 3.75 -8.20
C GLU A 196 -10.26 3.75 -8.24
N LEU A 197 -9.64 2.76 -7.60
CA LEU A 197 -8.19 2.62 -7.62
C LEU A 197 -7.64 2.42 -9.05
N LEU A 198 -8.40 1.75 -9.92
CA LEU A 198 -8.03 1.48 -11.30
C LEU A 198 -8.38 2.63 -12.25
N ALA A 199 -9.52 3.29 -12.03
CA ALA A 199 -10.11 4.31 -12.90
C ALA A 199 -9.85 5.75 -12.44
N GLY A 200 -9.29 5.96 -11.25
CA GLY A 200 -9.01 7.26 -10.64
C GLY A 200 -10.22 7.99 -10.06
N ARG A 201 -11.42 7.38 -10.13
CA ARG A 201 -12.72 7.96 -9.71
C ARG A 201 -13.75 6.85 -9.45
N PRO A 202 -14.73 7.07 -8.57
CA PRO A 202 -15.71 6.05 -8.22
C PRO A 202 -16.63 5.66 -9.39
N PRO A 203 -17.27 4.47 -9.33
CA PRO A 203 -18.13 3.89 -10.37
C PRO A 203 -19.15 4.82 -11.02
N PHE A 204 -19.80 5.68 -10.22
CA PHE A 204 -20.91 6.55 -10.64
C PHE A 204 -20.62 8.02 -10.34
N HIS A 205 -19.36 8.43 -10.49
CA HIS A 205 -18.93 9.82 -10.29
C HIS A 205 -19.62 10.85 -11.21
N ASP A 206 -20.36 10.41 -12.23
CA ASP A 206 -21.08 11.24 -13.18
C ASP A 206 -22.38 11.84 -12.61
N VAL A 207 -22.87 11.34 -11.47
CA VAL A 207 -24.04 11.87 -10.78
C VAL A 207 -23.65 12.63 -9.52
N THR A 208 -24.39 13.69 -9.21
CA THR A 208 -24.03 14.63 -8.12
C THR A 208 -25.03 14.67 -6.98
N THR A 209 -26.20 14.03 -7.13
CA THR A 209 -27.24 13.99 -6.10
C THR A 209 -27.39 12.58 -5.49
N VAL A 210 -27.63 12.52 -4.19
CA VAL A 210 -27.81 11.26 -3.46
C VAL A 210 -28.91 10.36 -4.07
N PRO A 211 -30.09 10.86 -4.47
CA PRO A 211 -31.11 10.00 -5.11
C PRO A 211 -30.67 9.43 -6.47
N GLN A 212 -29.93 10.19 -7.27
CA GLN A 212 -29.39 9.70 -8.55
C GLN A 212 -28.29 8.67 -8.33
N LEU A 213 -27.47 8.85 -7.29
CA LEU A 213 -26.42 7.91 -6.91
C LEU A 213 -27.03 6.61 -6.40
N MET A 214 -28.02 6.68 -5.51
CA MET A 214 -28.82 5.52 -5.09
C MET A 214 -29.38 4.77 -6.29
N SER A 215 -30.07 5.46 -7.21
CA SER A 215 -30.61 4.86 -8.43
C SER A 215 -29.54 4.20 -9.31
N SER A 216 -28.36 4.82 -9.41
CA SER A 216 -27.22 4.28 -10.15
C SER A 216 -26.68 3.00 -9.51
N HIS A 217 -26.50 3.00 -8.18
CA HIS A 217 -26.11 1.82 -7.43
C HIS A 217 -27.13 0.69 -7.57
N MET A 218 -28.42 0.99 -7.65
CA MET A 218 -29.48 -0.02 -7.81
C MET A 218 -29.58 -0.59 -9.23
N MET A 219 -29.44 0.24 -10.26
CA MET A 219 -29.89 -0.10 -11.61
C MET A 219 -28.79 -0.07 -12.67
N ARG A 220 -27.74 0.74 -12.49
CA ARG A 220 -26.72 0.98 -13.52
C ARG A 220 -25.50 0.06 -13.32
N GLN A 221 -24.88 -0.30 -14.43
CA GLN A 221 -23.51 -0.82 -14.43
C GLN A 221 -22.51 0.35 -14.46
N PRO A 222 -21.33 0.19 -13.83
CA PRO A 222 -20.27 1.20 -13.91
C PRO A 222 -19.82 1.42 -15.36
N THR A 223 -19.26 2.60 -15.63
CA THR A 223 -18.57 2.85 -16.89
C THR A 223 -17.45 1.82 -17.09
N PRO A 224 -17.36 1.10 -18.22
CA PRO A 224 -16.32 0.10 -18.42
C PRO A 224 -14.92 0.69 -18.32
N LEU A 225 -14.00 0.00 -17.66
CA LEU A 225 -12.59 0.36 -17.59
C LEU A 225 -11.99 0.46 -18.99
N ALA A 226 -12.47 -0.32 -19.96
CA ALA A 226 -12.06 -0.21 -21.36
C ALA A 226 -12.15 1.22 -21.94
N THR A 227 -13.06 2.06 -21.43
CA THR A 227 -13.23 3.45 -21.87
C THR A 227 -12.38 4.47 -21.12
N VAL A 228 -11.84 4.10 -19.95
CA VAL A 228 -11.10 4.99 -19.05
C VAL A 228 -9.61 4.67 -19.05
N ARG A 229 -9.29 3.38 -19.02
CA ARG A 229 -7.95 2.81 -18.91
C ARG A 229 -7.92 1.46 -19.67
N PRO A 230 -7.80 1.47 -21.00
CA PRO A 230 -7.99 0.30 -21.86
C PRO A 230 -7.13 -0.91 -21.49
N GLU A 231 -5.92 -0.67 -20.98
CA GLU A 231 -4.98 -1.73 -20.60
C GLU A 231 -5.47 -2.60 -19.43
N VAL A 232 -6.49 -2.15 -18.67
CA VAL A 232 -7.10 -2.91 -17.57
C VAL A 232 -8.53 -3.38 -17.89
N ALA A 233 -8.96 -3.31 -19.15
CA ALA A 233 -10.30 -3.73 -19.59
C ALA A 233 -10.64 -5.18 -19.20
N ALA A 234 -9.63 -6.05 -19.07
CA ALA A 234 -9.81 -7.43 -18.67
C ALA A 234 -10.44 -7.59 -17.26
N PHE A 235 -10.39 -6.57 -16.40
CA PHE A 235 -11.01 -6.60 -15.08
C PHE A 235 -12.51 -6.30 -15.06
N ASP A 236 -13.07 -5.75 -16.15
CA ASP A 236 -14.49 -5.36 -16.22
C ASP A 236 -15.45 -6.50 -15.82
N PRO A 237 -15.30 -7.76 -16.31
CA PRO A 237 -16.18 -8.85 -15.91
C PRO A 237 -16.11 -9.19 -14.41
N VAL A 238 -14.93 -9.08 -13.82
CA VAL A 238 -14.69 -9.38 -12.40
C VAL A 238 -15.31 -8.30 -11.52
N LEU A 239 -15.08 -7.02 -11.85
CA LEU A 239 -15.65 -5.88 -11.15
C LEU A 239 -17.19 -5.85 -11.28
N ARG A 240 -17.73 -6.21 -12.45
CA ARG A 240 -19.18 -6.35 -12.65
C ARG A 240 -19.78 -7.40 -11.73
N ARG A 241 -19.08 -8.52 -11.50
CA ARG A 241 -19.53 -9.57 -10.57
C ARG A 241 -19.43 -9.12 -9.11
N ALA A 242 -18.35 -8.45 -8.72
CA ALA A 242 -18.22 -7.89 -7.37
C ALA A 242 -19.31 -6.86 -7.05
N MET A 243 -19.66 -6.03 -8.03
CA MET A 243 -20.72 -5.01 -7.94
C MET A 243 -22.08 -5.48 -8.48
N ALA A 244 -22.34 -6.79 -8.49
CA ALA A 244 -23.64 -7.33 -8.88
C ALA A 244 -24.73 -6.80 -7.93
N LYS A 245 -25.93 -6.56 -8.49
CA LYS A 245 -27.00 -5.91 -7.72
C LYS A 245 -27.61 -6.87 -6.72
N ASP A 246 -27.83 -8.11 -7.14
CA ASP A 246 -28.14 -9.22 -6.25
C ASP A 246 -26.87 -9.65 -5.48
N PRO A 247 -26.87 -9.61 -4.13
CA PRO A 247 -25.77 -10.11 -3.32
C PRO A 247 -25.38 -11.57 -3.60
N ALA A 248 -26.33 -12.42 -4.02
CA ALA A 248 -26.06 -13.84 -4.29
C ALA A 248 -25.23 -14.08 -5.56
N GLU A 249 -25.19 -13.11 -6.47
CA GLU A 249 -24.37 -13.18 -7.70
C GLU A 249 -22.91 -12.76 -7.46
N ARG A 250 -22.61 -12.17 -6.30
CA ARG A 250 -21.28 -11.68 -5.94
C ARG A 250 -20.34 -12.82 -5.57
N LEU A 251 -19.06 -12.49 -5.40
CA LEU A 251 -18.06 -13.40 -4.86
C LEU A 251 -18.27 -13.55 -3.35
N GLY A 252 -18.03 -14.74 -2.82
CA GLY A 252 -18.36 -15.07 -1.43
C GLY A 252 -17.37 -14.51 -0.42
N ASP A 253 -16.12 -14.34 -0.84
CA ASP A 253 -15.01 -13.88 -0.02
C ASP A 253 -14.20 -12.79 -0.74
N PRO A 254 -13.74 -11.73 -0.05
CA PRO A 254 -12.91 -10.67 -0.65
C PRO A 254 -11.65 -11.18 -1.37
N GLN A 255 -11.02 -12.27 -0.91
CA GLN A 255 -9.85 -12.84 -1.56
C GLN A 255 -10.19 -13.43 -2.93
N GLU A 256 -11.40 -13.99 -3.10
CA GLU A 256 -11.86 -14.48 -4.42
C GLU A 256 -11.91 -13.37 -5.45
N LEU A 257 -12.28 -12.15 -5.05
CA LEU A 257 -12.24 -10.97 -5.92
C LEU A 257 -10.81 -10.71 -6.40
N THR A 258 -9.85 -10.67 -5.49
CA THR A 258 -8.45 -10.38 -5.87
C THR A 258 -7.79 -11.51 -6.64
N ALA A 259 -8.17 -12.77 -6.38
CA ALA A 259 -7.74 -13.92 -7.17
C ALA A 259 -8.28 -13.82 -8.60
N ALA A 260 -9.57 -13.54 -8.77
CA ALA A 260 -10.20 -13.36 -10.08
C ALA A 260 -9.59 -12.17 -10.84
N LEU A 261 -9.27 -11.06 -10.15
CA LEU A 261 -8.53 -9.94 -10.76
C LEU A 261 -7.11 -10.37 -11.16
N GLY A 262 -6.40 -11.14 -10.34
CA GLY A 262 -5.07 -11.67 -10.67
C GLY A 262 -5.08 -12.60 -11.89
N GLU A 263 -6.11 -13.44 -12.04
CA GLU A 263 -6.31 -14.29 -13.21
C GLU A 263 -6.67 -13.47 -14.46
N ALA A 264 -7.49 -12.43 -14.30
CA ALA A 264 -7.86 -11.53 -15.40
C ALA A 264 -6.73 -10.58 -15.81
N ALA A 265 -5.67 -10.44 -15.00
CA ALA A 265 -4.60 -9.50 -15.28
C ALA A 265 -3.96 -9.76 -16.66
N PRO A 266 -3.74 -8.71 -17.48
CA PRO A 266 -3.06 -8.81 -18.76
C PRO A 266 -1.73 -9.57 -18.61
N GLN A 267 -1.34 -10.36 -19.60
CA GLN A 267 -0.14 -11.21 -19.54
C GLN A 267 1.17 -10.44 -19.30
N GLU A 268 1.19 -9.13 -19.58
CA GLU A 268 2.29 -8.21 -19.27
C GLU A 268 2.26 -7.69 -17.82
N ALA A 269 1.09 -7.72 -17.17
CA ALA A 269 0.86 -7.33 -15.78
C ALA A 269 0.75 -8.52 -14.82
N ARG A 270 0.61 -9.74 -15.34
CA ARG A 270 0.91 -10.95 -14.57
C ARG A 270 2.40 -10.90 -14.29
N PRO A 271 2.85 -10.83 -13.02
CA PRO A 271 4.21 -11.25 -12.77
C PRO A 271 4.31 -12.69 -13.31
N GLN A 272 5.31 -12.97 -14.15
CA GLN A 272 5.61 -14.31 -14.66
C GLN A 272 6.13 -15.23 -13.53
N LEU A 273 5.36 -15.30 -12.45
CA LEU A 273 5.64 -15.98 -11.20
C LEU A 273 5.02 -17.38 -11.19
N ALA A 274 3.99 -17.63 -12.01
CA ALA A 274 3.25 -18.90 -12.02
C ALA A 274 3.82 -19.98 -12.98
N SER A 275 4.87 -19.67 -13.76
CA SER A 275 5.46 -20.60 -14.74
C SER A 275 6.96 -20.82 -14.58
N LEU A 276 7.56 -20.39 -13.47
CA LEU A 276 8.91 -20.79 -13.08
C LEU A 276 8.83 -21.85 -11.99
N PRO A 277 9.23 -23.11 -12.26
CA PRO A 277 9.37 -24.12 -11.22
C PRO A 277 10.45 -23.65 -10.22
N GLY A 278 10.03 -23.34 -8.98
CA GLY A 278 10.94 -23.12 -7.85
C GLY A 278 11.49 -21.70 -7.70
N LEU A 279 10.64 -20.71 -7.40
CA LEU A 279 11.13 -19.51 -6.73
C LEU A 279 11.49 -19.86 -5.28
N PRO A 280 12.73 -19.59 -4.83
CA PRO A 280 13.10 -19.80 -3.43
C PRO A 280 12.31 -18.83 -2.55
N LEU A 281 11.87 -19.34 -1.39
CA LEU A 281 11.39 -18.54 -0.26
C LEU A 281 12.29 -17.32 -0.04
N PRO A 282 11.79 -16.21 0.56
CA PRO A 282 12.62 -15.06 0.91
C PRO A 282 13.87 -15.54 1.67
N LEU A 283 15.02 -15.55 0.97
CA LEU A 283 16.25 -16.06 1.52
C LEU A 283 16.72 -15.08 2.59
N GLN A 284 16.92 -15.61 3.79
CA GLN A 284 17.72 -14.93 4.81
C GLN A 284 19.08 -14.60 4.16
N PRO A 285 19.64 -13.40 4.39
CA PRO A 285 20.95 -13.04 3.85
C PRO A 285 21.97 -14.07 4.30
N THR A 286 22.43 -14.92 3.37
CA THR A 286 23.49 -15.89 3.63
C THR A 286 24.79 -15.13 3.80
N THR A 287 25.41 -15.27 4.97
CA THR A 287 26.68 -14.64 5.35
C THR A 287 27.90 -15.32 4.72
N GLU A 288 27.72 -16.34 3.89
CA GLU A 288 28.82 -17.13 3.32
C GLU A 288 28.90 -16.96 1.81
N ARG A 289 30.06 -16.47 1.35
CA ARG A 289 30.42 -16.34 -0.07
C ARG A 289 30.66 -17.74 -0.65
N PRO A 290 29.87 -18.23 -1.63
CA PRO A 290 30.18 -19.50 -2.28
C PRO A 290 31.40 -19.31 -3.17
N GLY A 291 32.53 -19.86 -2.73
CA GLY A 291 33.82 -19.76 -3.41
C GLY A 291 34.74 -18.69 -2.81
N GLY A 292 35.23 -18.95 -1.59
CA GLY A 292 36.29 -18.14 -1.00
C GLY A 292 37.61 -18.24 -1.79
N ARG A 293 38.09 -17.09 -2.31
CA ARG A 293 39.51 -16.65 -2.50
C ARG A 293 39.73 -15.61 -3.61
N GLY A 294 38.71 -15.22 -4.39
CA GLY A 294 38.85 -14.22 -5.46
C GLY A 294 38.59 -12.76 -5.04
N PRO A 295 39.01 -11.76 -5.84
CA PRO A 295 38.70 -10.35 -5.60
C PRO A 295 37.17 -10.11 -5.59
N VAL A 296 36.71 -9.12 -4.83
CA VAL A 296 35.28 -8.76 -4.74
C VAL A 296 34.81 -8.23 -6.08
N ARG A 297 33.71 -8.76 -6.62
CA ARG A 297 33.14 -8.34 -7.90
C ARG A 297 32.01 -7.34 -7.65
N ILE A 298 32.17 -6.13 -8.15
CA ILE A 298 31.21 -5.03 -7.99
C ILE A 298 30.66 -4.67 -9.37
N LEU A 299 29.34 -4.67 -9.51
CA LEU A 299 28.65 -4.21 -10.71
C LEU A 299 28.02 -2.84 -10.43
N VAL A 300 28.43 -1.82 -11.17
CA VAL A 300 27.88 -0.46 -11.12
C VAL A 300 26.97 -0.26 -12.31
N ILE A 301 25.73 0.12 -12.07
CA ILE A 301 24.67 0.25 -13.07
C ILE A 301 24.12 1.66 -12.95
N ASP A 302 24.41 2.51 -13.93
CA ASP A 302 24.04 3.92 -13.93
C ASP A 302 24.06 4.42 -15.37
N ASP A 303 23.02 5.11 -15.84
CA ASP A 303 22.95 5.62 -17.21
C ASP A 303 23.82 6.86 -17.43
N ASP A 304 24.25 7.53 -16.35
CA ASP A 304 25.16 8.66 -16.41
C ASP A 304 26.64 8.21 -16.31
N PRO A 305 27.45 8.41 -17.36
CA PRO A 305 28.87 8.03 -17.39
C PRO A 305 29.73 8.74 -16.31
N ILE A 306 29.32 9.91 -15.84
CA ILE A 306 29.99 10.64 -14.77
C ILE A 306 29.74 9.93 -13.44
N PHE A 307 28.48 9.58 -13.15
CA PHE A 307 28.14 8.86 -11.92
C PHE A 307 28.71 7.45 -11.89
N GLN A 308 28.78 6.74 -13.02
CA GLN A 308 29.50 5.46 -13.10
C GLN A 308 30.95 5.60 -12.57
N LYS A 309 31.67 6.64 -13.00
CA LYS A 309 33.06 6.90 -12.56
C LYS A 309 33.14 7.28 -11.09
N VAL A 310 32.21 8.10 -10.59
CA VAL A 310 32.17 8.53 -9.19
C VAL A 310 31.89 7.34 -8.27
N ILE A 311 30.90 6.52 -8.61
CA ILE A 311 30.52 5.33 -7.84
C ILE A 311 31.64 4.28 -7.88
N ALA A 312 32.23 4.04 -9.06
CA ALA A 312 33.39 3.14 -9.19
C ALA A 312 34.58 3.64 -8.36
N ARG A 313 34.84 4.95 -8.34
CA ARG A 313 35.90 5.54 -7.52
C ARG A 313 35.60 5.40 -6.03
N ALA A 314 34.36 5.59 -5.61
CA ALA A 314 33.93 5.39 -4.23
C ALA A 314 34.15 3.93 -3.79
N ALA A 315 33.75 2.97 -4.62
CA ALA A 315 33.97 1.55 -4.38
C ALA A 315 35.48 1.23 -4.30
N GLN A 316 36.31 1.78 -5.19
CA GLN A 316 37.76 1.57 -5.14
C GLN A 316 38.38 2.07 -3.82
N ILE A 317 37.90 3.20 -3.30
CA ILE A 317 38.38 3.76 -2.02
C ILE A 317 37.85 2.93 -0.84
N ALA A 318 36.59 2.49 -0.87
CA ALA A 318 35.99 1.67 0.18
C ALA A 318 36.69 0.32 0.35
N PHE A 319 37.26 -0.22 -0.74
CA PHE A 319 37.99 -1.48 -0.78
C PHE A 319 39.52 -1.27 -0.93
N TYR A 320 40.10 -0.27 -0.25
CA TYR A 320 41.52 0.07 -0.39
C TYR A 320 42.48 -1.08 -0.01
N ASP A 321 42.08 -1.95 0.92
CA ASP A 321 42.89 -3.10 1.38
C ASP A 321 42.94 -4.24 0.36
N THR A 322 41.89 -4.41 -0.44
CA THR A 322 41.75 -5.54 -1.38
C THR A 322 41.02 -5.07 -2.62
N PRO A 323 41.74 -4.69 -3.70
CA PRO A 323 41.13 -4.01 -4.82
C PRO A 323 40.03 -4.87 -5.48
N PRO A 324 38.81 -4.33 -5.64
CA PRO A 324 37.70 -5.06 -6.21
C PRO A 324 37.81 -5.07 -7.74
N GLN A 325 37.19 -6.07 -8.36
CA GLN A 325 36.92 -6.07 -9.80
C GLN A 325 35.62 -5.32 -10.05
N ILE A 326 35.71 -4.11 -10.60
CA ILE A 326 34.56 -3.25 -10.87
C ILE A 326 34.21 -3.34 -12.36
N VAL A 327 32.93 -3.58 -12.66
CA VAL A 327 32.37 -3.46 -14.01
C VAL A 327 31.27 -2.40 -13.98
N THR A 328 31.32 -1.46 -14.92
CA THR A 328 30.33 -0.39 -15.09
C THR A 328 29.51 -0.65 -16.35
N VAL A 329 28.19 -0.52 -16.26
CA VAL A 329 27.25 -0.69 -17.38
C VAL A 329 26.24 0.47 -17.38
N GLY A 330 25.76 0.82 -18.57
CA GLY A 330 24.87 1.97 -18.78
C GLY A 330 23.38 1.65 -18.69
N SER A 331 23.02 0.36 -18.71
CA SER A 331 21.62 -0.06 -18.80
C SER A 331 21.35 -1.33 -18.00
N GLY A 332 20.09 -1.52 -17.61
CA GLY A 332 19.65 -2.73 -16.95
C GLY A 332 19.78 -4.00 -17.81
N THR A 333 19.67 -3.88 -19.13
CA THR A 333 19.83 -4.99 -20.08
C THR A 333 21.30 -5.45 -20.17
N GLU A 334 22.24 -4.51 -20.22
CA GLU A 334 23.67 -4.79 -20.11
C GLU A 334 24.02 -5.43 -18.75
N ALA A 335 23.43 -4.92 -17.66
CA ALA A 335 23.63 -5.47 -16.33
C ALA A 335 23.24 -6.96 -16.23
N LEU A 336 22.12 -7.35 -16.84
CA LEU A 336 21.68 -8.75 -16.86
C LEU A 336 22.62 -9.65 -17.65
N THR A 337 23.08 -9.17 -18.82
CA THR A 337 24.04 -9.89 -19.65
C THR A 337 25.35 -10.10 -18.91
N GLN A 338 25.84 -9.05 -18.23
CA GLN A 338 27.07 -9.11 -17.45
C GLN A 338 26.93 -10.03 -16.23
N ALA A 339 25.83 -9.92 -15.48
CA ALA A 339 25.59 -10.74 -14.28
C ALA A 339 25.39 -12.23 -14.61
N ALA A 340 24.87 -12.55 -15.79
CA ALA A 340 24.75 -13.93 -16.26
C ALA A 340 26.12 -14.56 -16.57
N GLN A 341 27.06 -13.78 -17.11
CA GLN A 341 28.41 -14.25 -17.43
C GLN A 341 29.32 -14.26 -16.19
N ASN A 342 29.28 -13.19 -15.41
CA ASN A 342 30.13 -12.94 -14.24
C ASN A 342 29.25 -12.45 -13.08
N PRO A 343 28.79 -13.36 -12.20
CA PRO A 343 27.87 -12.98 -11.13
C PRO A 343 28.54 -12.03 -10.13
N PRO A 344 27.93 -10.87 -9.81
CA PRO A 344 28.52 -9.90 -8.88
C PRO A 344 28.32 -10.31 -7.41
N ASP A 345 29.23 -9.86 -6.54
CA ASP A 345 29.09 -9.97 -5.08
C ASP A 345 28.31 -8.75 -4.50
N LEU A 346 28.51 -7.57 -5.09
CA LEU A 346 27.83 -6.31 -4.75
C LEU A 346 27.33 -5.60 -6.03
N VAL A 347 26.11 -5.07 -5.98
CA VAL A 347 25.49 -4.29 -7.06
C VAL A 347 25.20 -2.88 -6.56
N LEU A 348 25.69 -1.88 -7.28
CA LEU A 348 25.42 -0.46 -7.06
C LEU A 348 24.51 0.00 -8.19
N LEU A 349 23.25 0.29 -7.88
CA LEU A 349 22.19 0.38 -8.89
C LEU A 349 21.50 1.74 -8.84
N ASP A 350 21.49 2.47 -9.96
CA ASP A 350 20.57 3.59 -10.11
C ASP A 350 19.14 3.10 -10.32
N TYR A 351 18.22 3.85 -9.73
CA TYR A 351 16.80 3.66 -9.93
C TYR A 351 16.32 4.21 -11.27
N ASN A 352 16.73 5.44 -11.60
CA ASN A 352 16.20 6.18 -12.74
C ASN A 352 17.06 5.92 -13.97
N MET A 353 16.84 4.79 -14.63
CA MET A 353 17.54 4.45 -15.88
C MET A 353 16.53 4.30 -17.03
N PRO A 354 16.90 4.69 -18.27
CA PRO A 354 16.08 4.52 -19.44
C PRO A 354 15.87 3.03 -19.78
N GLU A 355 14.78 2.74 -20.48
CA GLU A 355 14.35 1.40 -20.92
C GLU A 355 13.96 0.45 -19.78
N LEU A 356 14.92 0.08 -18.93
CA LEU A 356 14.74 -0.84 -17.81
C LEU A 356 15.15 -0.14 -16.52
N ASN A 357 14.17 0.32 -15.75
CA ASN A 357 14.41 1.02 -14.49
C ASN A 357 15.11 0.09 -13.46
N GLY A 358 15.60 0.67 -12.36
CA GLY A 358 16.33 -0.09 -11.35
C GLY A 358 15.52 -1.20 -10.69
N LEU A 359 14.22 -1.01 -10.50
CA LEU A 359 13.37 -2.04 -9.88
C LEU A 359 13.20 -3.27 -10.79
N ASP A 360 12.96 -3.05 -12.08
CA ASP A 360 12.82 -4.11 -13.07
C ASP A 360 14.16 -4.82 -13.32
N THR A 361 15.25 -4.05 -13.34
CA THR A 361 16.62 -4.58 -13.43
C THR A 361 16.92 -5.50 -12.26
N LEU A 362 16.61 -5.06 -11.04
CA LEU A 362 16.85 -5.84 -9.84
C LEU A 362 16.00 -7.12 -9.79
N SER A 363 14.72 -7.03 -10.16
CA SER A 363 13.82 -8.18 -10.22
C SER A 363 14.35 -9.26 -11.14
N ARG A 364 14.88 -8.87 -12.31
CA ARG A 364 15.47 -9.80 -13.28
C ARG A 364 16.84 -10.32 -12.84
N LEU A 365 17.66 -9.49 -12.18
CA LEU A 365 18.93 -9.93 -11.60
C LEU A 365 18.69 -11.04 -10.56
N ARG A 366 17.70 -10.86 -9.68
CA ARG A 366 17.33 -11.86 -8.66
C ARG A 366 16.87 -13.20 -9.24
N ALA A 367 16.32 -13.21 -10.45
CA ALA A 367 15.89 -14.43 -11.14
C ALA A 367 17.05 -15.25 -11.76
N LEU A 368 18.27 -14.71 -11.83
CA LEU A 368 19.44 -15.44 -12.33
C LEU A 368 19.89 -16.51 -11.34
N LYS A 369 20.45 -17.61 -11.86
CA LYS A 369 20.88 -18.82 -11.10
C LYS A 369 21.83 -18.53 -9.92
N ASN A 370 22.48 -17.36 -9.89
CA ASN A 370 23.33 -16.87 -8.79
C ASN A 370 23.02 -15.41 -8.36
N GLY A 371 21.97 -14.78 -8.91
CA GLY A 371 21.69 -13.37 -8.68
C GLY A 371 21.00 -13.07 -7.33
N ALA A 372 20.49 -14.10 -6.66
CA ALA A 372 19.94 -14.01 -5.30
C ALA A 372 21.00 -13.68 -4.23
N GLN A 373 22.29 -13.90 -4.52
CA GLN A 373 23.36 -13.76 -3.53
C GLN A 373 24.00 -12.36 -3.50
N ALA A 374 23.88 -11.59 -4.58
CA ALA A 374 24.50 -10.28 -4.64
C ALA A 374 23.82 -9.29 -3.68
N ARG A 375 24.59 -8.58 -2.85
CA ARG A 375 24.02 -7.47 -2.07
C ARG A 375 23.78 -6.29 -3.02
N VAL A 376 22.71 -5.54 -2.81
CA VAL A 376 22.35 -4.41 -3.68
C VAL A 376 22.24 -3.16 -2.83
N LEU A 377 22.91 -2.09 -3.28
CA LEU A 377 22.81 -0.73 -2.75
C LEU A 377 22.22 0.15 -3.85
N VAL A 378 21.06 0.74 -3.59
CA VAL A 378 20.40 1.62 -4.55
C VAL A 378 20.96 3.03 -4.43
N VAL A 379 21.47 3.60 -5.52
CA VAL A 379 22.13 4.90 -5.57
C VAL A 379 21.34 5.82 -6.49
N SER A 380 20.58 6.76 -5.95
CA SER A 380 19.69 7.61 -6.76
C SER A 380 19.72 9.08 -6.33
N GLY A 381 19.59 10.01 -7.29
CA GLY A 381 19.42 11.45 -7.01
C GLY A 381 18.09 11.80 -6.34
N SER A 382 17.15 10.84 -6.32
CA SER A 382 15.85 10.95 -5.66
C SER A 382 15.71 9.99 -4.48
N ALA A 383 16.81 9.47 -3.90
CA ALA A 383 16.75 8.42 -2.88
C ALA A 383 15.96 8.79 -1.60
N ARG A 384 15.72 10.09 -1.36
CA ARG A 384 14.86 10.59 -0.27
C ARG A 384 13.37 10.49 -0.57
N THR A 385 12.99 10.61 -1.83
CA THR A 385 11.60 10.53 -2.32
C THR A 385 11.28 9.19 -2.98
N LEU A 386 12.29 8.34 -3.16
CA LEU A 386 12.20 6.99 -3.69
C LEU A 386 11.33 6.11 -2.79
N GLU A 387 10.30 5.49 -3.35
CA GLU A 387 9.51 4.47 -2.66
C GLU A 387 10.39 3.24 -2.39
N ARG A 388 10.72 2.98 -1.12
CA ARG A 388 11.70 1.95 -0.72
C ARG A 388 11.11 0.54 -0.59
N TRP A 389 9.80 0.42 -0.46
CA TRP A 389 9.12 -0.86 -0.26
C TRP A 389 9.29 -1.87 -1.40
N PRO A 390 9.32 -1.50 -2.71
CA PRO A 390 9.50 -2.48 -3.78
C PRO A 390 10.89 -3.13 -3.73
N PHE A 391 11.89 -2.37 -3.27
CA PHE A 391 13.24 -2.82 -3.05
C PHE A 391 13.37 -3.69 -1.80
N ALA A 392 12.60 -3.39 -0.74
CA ALA A 392 12.55 -4.20 0.47
C ALA A 392 12.05 -5.63 0.20
N VAL A 393 11.03 -5.79 -0.66
CA VAL A 393 10.54 -7.11 -1.10
C VAL A 393 11.63 -7.91 -1.84
N LEU A 394 12.57 -7.22 -2.50
CA LEU A 394 13.71 -7.81 -3.21
C LEU A 394 14.99 -7.94 -2.35
N GLY A 395 14.86 -7.71 -1.04
CA GLY A 395 15.93 -7.87 -0.05
C GLY A 395 16.94 -6.72 0.02
N VAL A 396 16.59 -5.54 -0.51
CA VAL A 396 17.41 -4.33 -0.45
C VAL A 396 17.05 -3.52 0.78
N GLN A 397 18.05 -3.17 1.57
CA GLN A 397 17.88 -2.38 2.81
C GLN A 397 18.67 -1.08 2.78
N ASP A 398 19.62 -0.95 1.85
CA ASP A 398 20.60 0.12 1.82
C ASP A 398 20.34 1.05 0.62
N PHE A 399 20.29 2.36 0.87
CA PHE A 399 20.00 3.39 -0.13
C PHE A 399 20.96 4.57 0.03
N TYR A 400 21.38 5.16 -1.09
CA TYR A 400 22.24 6.34 -1.15
C TYR A 400 21.64 7.44 -2.01
N ASP A 401 21.68 8.66 -1.49
CA ASP A 401 21.31 9.87 -2.20
C ASP A 401 22.53 10.45 -2.94
N LYS A 402 22.49 10.49 -4.28
CA LYS A 402 23.60 11.01 -5.12
C LYS A 402 24.00 12.44 -4.76
N THR A 403 23.13 13.23 -4.11
CA THR A 403 23.44 14.59 -3.65
C THR A 403 24.42 14.64 -2.46
N GLY A 404 24.68 13.51 -1.78
CA GLY A 404 25.54 13.43 -0.60
C GLY A 404 27.05 13.53 -0.86
N GLY A 405 27.50 13.50 -2.12
CA GLY A 405 28.92 13.58 -2.48
C GLY A 405 29.70 12.26 -2.33
N LEU A 406 31.03 12.29 -2.42
CA LEU A 406 31.87 11.09 -2.44
C LEU A 406 32.13 10.47 -1.04
N PRO A 407 32.47 11.24 0.02
CA PRO A 407 32.84 10.64 1.31
C PRO A 407 31.73 9.82 1.99
N PRO A 408 30.45 10.25 2.00
CA PRO A 408 29.37 9.45 2.59
C PRO A 408 29.08 8.17 1.80
N LEU A 409 29.24 8.19 0.47
CA LEU A 409 29.10 7.00 -0.38
C LEU A 409 30.18 5.95 -0.06
N VAL A 410 31.43 6.39 0.12
CA VAL A 410 32.54 5.50 0.52
C VAL A 410 32.25 4.81 1.85
N ALA A 411 31.78 5.58 2.85
CA ALA A 411 31.45 5.05 4.16
C ALA A 411 30.33 4.01 4.09
N LEU A 412 29.26 4.29 3.34
CA LEU A 412 28.13 3.37 3.18
C LEU A 412 28.53 2.08 2.46
N ILE A 413 29.30 2.17 1.36
CA ILE A 413 29.81 0.98 0.66
C ILE A 413 30.68 0.14 1.60
N GLY A 414 31.55 0.78 2.40
CA GLY A 414 32.38 0.11 3.39
C GLY A 414 31.55 -0.61 4.46
N GLN A 415 30.54 0.05 5.01
CA GLN A 415 29.63 -0.53 6.01
C GLN A 415 28.86 -1.74 5.45
N VAL A 416 28.31 -1.61 4.24
CA VAL A 416 27.61 -2.71 3.56
C VAL A 416 28.57 -3.87 3.34
N ALA A 417 29.80 -3.61 2.90
CA ALA A 417 30.82 -4.63 2.69
C ALA A 417 31.21 -5.36 3.99
N GLU A 418 31.31 -4.67 5.12
CA GLU A 418 31.57 -5.29 6.43
C GLU A 418 30.41 -6.17 6.89
N GLN A 419 29.16 -5.70 6.71
CA GLN A 419 27.96 -6.44 7.12
C GLN A 419 27.81 -7.77 6.38
N ILE A 420 28.23 -7.83 5.11
CA ILE A 420 28.16 -9.04 4.28
C ILE A 420 29.48 -9.83 4.28
N GLY A 421 30.41 -9.51 5.19
CA GLY A 421 31.66 -10.26 5.37
C GLY A 421 32.65 -10.13 4.20
N LEU A 422 32.48 -9.15 3.32
CA LEU A 422 33.43 -8.82 2.25
C LEU A 422 34.61 -7.98 2.76
N ARG A 423 34.53 -7.45 3.99
CA ARG A 423 35.60 -6.74 4.68
C ARG A 423 35.62 -7.09 6.19
N PRO A 424 36.79 -7.20 6.85
CA PRO A 424 36.85 -7.31 8.31
C PRO A 424 36.27 -6.05 8.97
N LYS A 425 35.53 -6.22 10.08
CA LYS A 425 34.99 -5.10 10.86
C LYS A 425 36.11 -4.17 11.30
N THR A 426 36.04 -2.89 10.92
CA THR A 426 36.92 -1.87 11.48
C THR A 426 36.50 -1.61 12.94
N SER A 427 37.48 -1.70 13.87
CA SER A 427 37.27 -1.55 15.32
C SER A 427 37.19 -0.10 15.75
#